data_AF-A0A522AM76-F1
#
_entry.id   AF-A0A522AM76-F1
#
_cell.length_a   1.000
_cell.length_b   1.000
_cell.length_c   1.000
_cell.angle_alpha   90.00
_cell.angle_beta   90.00
_cell.angle_gamma   90.00
#
_symmetry.space_group_name_H-M   'P 1'
#
loop_
_entity.id
_entity.type
_entity.pdbx_description
1 polymer ?
#
loop_
_entity_poly.entity_id
_entity_poly.type
_entity_poly.pdbx_seq_one_letter_code
_entity_poly.pdbx_strand_id
1 'polypeptide(L)'
;MKTIWPAITLVLGLQIAFRSTTSGQGTFTYDQQSSTEAFPGETGSIIQQSQPIGQSFTPGFSEVGFVRLRLADVGFTSLGATLFINLRSDSITGAVLSASAPVDIPNGFGLSTNGYVNFFFTNAIPVTAGLTYFFQPIVQIGDPVQLGGHNGFGYAGGMAYVLGAPITPNDFWFREGTYNVPEPSSVSLVLIGFGALIHRRKRFV
;
A
#
# COMPACT_ATOMS: atom_id res chain seq x y z
N MET A 1 37.14 -67.83 15.63
CA MET A 1 38.11 -66.82 15.15
C MET A 1 37.49 -66.08 13.97
N LYS A 2 37.36 -64.74 14.10
CA LYS A 2 37.58 -63.71 13.05
C LYS A 2 36.67 -63.76 11.79
N THR A 3 36.00 -62.72 11.31
CA THR A 3 35.91 -61.27 11.64
C THR A 3 34.73 -60.74 10.79
N ILE A 4 33.84 -59.93 11.36
CA ILE A 4 32.80 -59.20 10.61
C ILE A 4 33.16 -57.72 10.70
N TRP A 5 33.38 -57.06 9.56
CA TRP A 5 33.48 -55.60 9.44
C TRP A 5 32.24 -55.06 8.71
N PRO A 6 31.86 -53.79 8.97
CA PRO A 6 30.45 -53.38 9.07
C PRO A 6 29.88 -52.81 7.78
N ALA A 7 28.54 -52.90 7.69
CA ALA A 7 27.73 -52.32 6.65
C ALA A 7 27.84 -50.80 6.63
N ILE A 8 28.19 -50.31 5.44
CA ILE A 8 28.26 -48.91 5.04
C ILE A 8 26.84 -48.31 5.03
N THR A 9 26.70 -47.24 5.80
CA THR A 9 25.79 -46.10 5.72
C THR A 9 24.91 -46.00 4.46
N LEU A 10 23.58 -46.04 4.64
CA LEU A 10 22.65 -45.33 3.76
C LEU A 10 21.55 -44.66 4.60
N VAL A 11 21.77 -43.37 4.90
CA VAL A 11 20.81 -42.48 5.53
C VAL A 11 19.68 -42.22 4.53
N LEU A 12 18.55 -42.91 4.65
CA LEU A 12 17.32 -42.56 3.93
C LEU A 12 16.47 -41.64 4.81
N GLY A 13 16.87 -40.37 4.91
CA GLY A 13 16.03 -39.31 5.45
C GLY A 13 15.06 -38.85 4.39
N LEU A 14 13.86 -39.43 4.34
CA LEU A 14 12.78 -38.94 3.46
C LEU A 14 12.28 -37.59 3.99
N GLN A 15 12.85 -36.53 3.42
CA GLN A 15 12.45 -35.14 3.56
C GLN A 15 11.02 -34.97 3.06
N ILE A 16 10.03 -35.04 3.95
CA ILE A 16 8.70 -34.47 3.66
C ILE A 16 8.90 -32.96 3.70
N ALA A 17 9.14 -32.38 2.54
CA ALA A 17 9.12 -30.94 2.34
C ALA A 17 7.70 -30.45 2.64
N PHE A 18 7.49 -29.88 3.83
CA PHE A 18 6.40 -28.95 4.05
C PHE A 18 6.62 -27.77 3.11
N ARG A 19 6.04 -27.81 1.91
CA ARG A 19 5.78 -26.61 1.13
C ARG A 19 4.60 -25.91 1.76
N SER A 20 4.80 -25.34 2.94
CA SER A 20 3.97 -24.22 3.38
C SER A 20 4.39 -23.06 2.50
N THR A 21 3.65 -22.77 1.44
CA THR A 21 3.64 -21.40 0.92
C THR A 21 3.12 -20.53 2.07
N THR A 22 4.03 -20.02 2.89
CA THR A 22 3.75 -18.87 3.73
C THR A 22 3.51 -17.71 2.77
N SER A 23 2.27 -17.54 2.32
CA SER A 23 1.79 -16.30 1.74
C SER A 23 1.65 -15.30 2.89
N GLY A 24 2.76 -14.80 3.38
CA GLY A 24 2.76 -13.62 4.24
C GLY A 24 2.65 -12.40 3.35
N GLN A 25 1.47 -12.12 2.81
CA GLN A 25 1.24 -10.87 2.10
C GLN A 25 -0.20 -10.43 2.32
N GLY A 26 -0.38 -9.22 2.85
CA GLY A 26 -1.70 -8.71 3.20
C GLY A 26 -2.60 -8.56 1.98
N THR A 27 -3.91 -8.55 2.21
CA THR A 27 -4.91 -8.40 1.14
C THR A 27 -5.38 -6.95 1.10
N PHE A 28 -5.30 -6.35 -0.09
CA PHE A 28 -5.93 -5.06 -0.36
C PHE A 28 -7.42 -5.27 -0.62
N THR A 29 -8.25 -4.54 0.12
CA THR A 29 -9.68 -4.42 -0.16
C THR A 29 -9.93 -2.97 -0.52
N TYR A 30 -10.31 -2.71 -1.77
CA TYR A 30 -10.66 -1.37 -2.23
C TYR A 30 -12.09 -1.05 -1.81
N ASP A 31 -12.29 0.12 -1.21
CA ASP A 31 -13.61 0.69 -0.91
C ASP A 31 -13.98 1.65 -2.04
N GLN A 32 -13.35 2.83 -2.09
CA GLN A 32 -13.54 3.79 -3.16
C GLN A 32 -12.40 3.78 -4.18
N GLN A 33 -12.74 3.99 -5.45
CA GLN A 33 -11.79 4.17 -6.53
C GLN A 33 -12.36 5.04 -7.65
N SER A 34 -11.54 5.95 -8.20
CA SER A 34 -11.91 6.70 -9.41
C SER A 34 -11.62 5.92 -10.69
N SER A 35 -10.65 5.01 -10.67
CA SER A 35 -10.25 4.23 -11.85
C SER A 35 -9.47 2.95 -11.50
N THR A 36 -9.01 2.26 -12.53
CA THR A 36 -8.13 1.09 -12.44
C THR A 36 -6.79 1.32 -13.13
N GLU A 37 -5.84 0.40 -12.93
CA GLU A 37 -4.52 0.49 -13.58
C GLU A 37 -4.60 0.28 -15.11
N ALA A 38 -5.70 -0.29 -15.60
CA ALA A 38 -5.99 -0.37 -17.03
C ALA A 38 -6.32 1.00 -17.64
N PHE A 39 -6.68 1.99 -16.81
CA PHE A 39 -7.03 3.34 -17.26
C PHE A 39 -6.32 4.40 -16.37
N PRO A 40 -5.01 4.64 -16.60
CA PRO A 40 -4.18 5.52 -15.78
C PRO A 40 -4.56 7.01 -15.82
N GLY A 41 -5.30 7.42 -16.86
CA GLY A 41 -5.49 8.82 -17.19
C GLY A 41 -4.26 9.47 -17.85
N GLU A 42 -4.47 10.62 -18.47
CA GLU A 42 -3.47 11.28 -19.32
C GLU A 42 -3.08 12.70 -18.85
N THR A 43 -3.74 13.20 -17.80
CA THR A 43 -3.49 14.54 -17.25
C THR A 43 -2.98 14.45 -15.81
N GLY A 44 -2.58 15.59 -15.24
CA GLY A 44 -2.20 15.69 -13.85
C GLY A 44 -1.80 17.11 -13.45
N SER A 45 -1.70 17.35 -12.14
CA SER A 45 -1.36 18.64 -11.55
C SER A 45 -0.12 18.53 -10.68
N ILE A 46 0.75 19.56 -10.69
CA ILE A 46 1.98 19.56 -9.89
C ILE A 46 1.64 19.82 -8.42
N ILE A 47 1.90 18.83 -7.56
CA ILE A 47 1.47 18.81 -6.16
C ILE A 47 1.94 20.07 -5.42
N GLN A 48 3.20 20.47 -5.56
CA GLN A 48 3.74 21.64 -4.86
C GLN A 48 3.15 22.97 -5.32
N GLN A 49 2.80 23.10 -6.61
CA GLN A 49 2.31 24.35 -7.20
C GLN A 49 0.79 24.52 -7.08
N SER A 50 0.09 23.46 -6.72
CA SER A 50 -1.37 23.38 -6.72
C SER A 50 -1.97 23.27 -5.31
N GLN A 51 -1.18 23.47 -4.25
CA GLN A 51 -1.67 23.36 -2.88
C GLN A 51 -2.75 24.42 -2.55
N PRO A 52 -3.77 24.07 -1.75
CA PRO A 52 -4.10 22.71 -1.33
C PRO A 52 -4.69 21.92 -2.51
N ILE A 53 -4.11 20.75 -2.78
CA ILE A 53 -4.49 19.82 -3.85
C ILE A 53 -4.93 18.50 -3.23
N GLY A 54 -5.93 17.86 -3.82
CA GLY A 54 -6.39 16.56 -3.36
C GLY A 54 -7.75 16.24 -3.91
N GLN A 55 -8.43 15.27 -3.34
CA GLN A 55 -9.79 14.93 -3.75
C GLN A 55 -10.62 14.47 -2.57
N SER A 56 -11.89 14.85 -2.60
CA SER A 56 -12.87 14.30 -1.68
C SER A 56 -13.35 12.92 -2.12
N PHE A 57 -13.75 12.12 -1.15
CA PHE A 57 -14.34 10.82 -1.35
C PHE A 57 -15.31 10.51 -0.21
N THR A 58 -16.24 9.59 -0.47
CA THR A 58 -17.26 9.19 0.48
C THR A 58 -17.07 7.69 0.76
N PRO A 59 -16.41 7.30 1.86
CA PRO A 59 -16.15 5.89 2.17
C PRO A 59 -17.45 5.11 2.35
N GLY A 60 -17.46 3.87 1.88
CA GLY A 60 -18.46 2.87 2.25
C GLY A 60 -18.07 2.08 3.50
N PHE A 61 -16.79 2.00 3.81
CA PHE A 61 -16.24 1.34 5.00
C PHE A 61 -16.15 2.30 6.18
N SER A 62 -15.98 1.74 7.38
CA SER A 62 -15.81 2.50 8.63
C SER A 62 -14.36 2.83 8.96
N GLU A 63 -13.42 2.54 8.05
CA GLU A 63 -12.00 2.82 8.23
C GLU A 63 -11.27 2.97 6.90
N VAL A 64 -10.22 3.78 6.90
CA VAL A 64 -9.28 3.94 5.77
C VAL A 64 -7.90 3.47 6.22
N GLY A 65 -7.39 2.40 5.61
CA GLY A 65 -6.07 1.83 5.89
C GLY A 65 -4.97 2.32 4.95
N PHE A 66 -5.32 2.66 3.71
CA PHE A 66 -4.36 3.20 2.74
C PHE A 66 -5.04 4.07 1.69
N VAL A 67 -4.24 4.92 1.05
CA VAL A 67 -4.60 5.62 -0.20
C VAL A 67 -3.55 5.28 -1.25
N ARG A 68 -3.98 4.86 -2.44
CA ARG A 68 -3.13 4.60 -3.60
C ARG A 68 -3.33 5.71 -4.61
N LEU A 69 -2.24 6.29 -5.11
CA LEU A 69 -2.25 7.34 -6.12
C LEU A 69 -1.41 6.95 -7.34
N ARG A 70 -1.70 7.59 -8.47
CA ARG A 70 -0.81 7.62 -9.63
C ARG A 70 0.00 8.91 -9.59
N LEU A 71 1.32 8.79 -9.52
CA LEU A 71 2.26 9.90 -9.47
C LEU A 71 3.27 9.81 -10.62
N ALA A 72 3.83 10.96 -10.98
CA ALA A 72 5.03 11.03 -11.80
C ALA A 72 5.99 12.07 -11.22
N ASP A 73 7.25 11.69 -11.03
CA ASP A 73 8.33 12.62 -10.76
C ASP A 73 8.71 13.30 -12.08
N VAL A 74 8.38 14.57 -12.20
CA VAL A 74 8.60 15.38 -13.41
C VAL A 74 9.75 16.39 -13.20
N GLY A 75 10.45 16.31 -12.07
CA GLY A 75 11.67 17.07 -11.85
C GLY A 75 12.84 16.50 -12.64
N PHE A 76 13.82 17.36 -12.92
CA PHE A 76 15.02 17.01 -13.67
C PHE A 76 16.28 17.05 -12.79
N THR A 77 16.14 17.23 -11.48
CA THR A 77 17.30 17.43 -10.58
C THR A 77 17.92 16.14 -10.06
N SER A 78 17.42 14.98 -10.49
CA SER A 78 17.91 13.65 -10.16
C SER A 78 17.77 13.23 -8.68
N LEU A 79 16.89 13.88 -7.92
CA LEU A 79 16.73 13.64 -6.49
C LEU A 79 15.61 12.64 -6.19
N GLY A 80 14.56 12.59 -7.02
CA GLY A 80 13.31 11.93 -6.63
C GLY A 80 12.58 12.75 -5.57
N ALA A 81 11.61 12.15 -4.87
CA ALA A 81 10.82 12.87 -3.88
C ALA A 81 10.31 12.00 -2.73
N THR A 82 10.13 12.61 -1.57
CA THR A 82 9.46 11.99 -0.41
C THR A 82 8.09 12.64 -0.22
N LEU A 83 7.04 11.82 -0.15
CA LEU A 83 5.66 12.29 -0.05
C LEU A 83 4.90 11.58 1.07
N PHE A 84 3.86 12.22 1.57
CA PHE A 84 2.86 11.59 2.45
C PHE A 84 1.46 12.12 2.13
N ILE A 85 0.45 11.46 2.67
CA ILE A 85 -0.96 11.83 2.53
C ILE A 85 -1.50 12.30 3.87
N ASN A 86 -2.10 13.48 3.90
CA ASN A 86 -3.02 13.84 4.97
C ASN A 86 -4.42 13.33 4.63
N LEU A 87 -5.05 12.64 5.57
CA LEU A 87 -6.49 12.36 5.56
C LEU A 87 -7.19 13.45 6.37
N ARG A 88 -8.23 14.06 5.80
CA ARG A 88 -8.90 15.24 6.35
C ARG A 88 -10.41 15.05 6.43
N SER A 89 -11.02 15.69 7.41
CA SER A 89 -12.48 15.84 7.53
C SER A 89 -12.94 17.21 7.03
N ASP A 90 -14.23 17.29 6.68
CA ASP A 90 -15.01 18.52 6.42
C ASP A 90 -14.63 19.29 5.14
N SER A 91 -13.34 19.57 4.91
CA SER A 91 -12.86 20.26 3.71
C SER A 91 -11.40 19.91 3.38
N ILE A 92 -10.95 20.28 2.16
CA ILE A 92 -9.54 20.13 1.74
C ILE A 92 -8.56 20.94 2.62
N THR A 93 -9.06 21.91 3.39
CA THR A 93 -8.32 22.70 4.38
C THR A 93 -8.73 22.42 5.84
N GLY A 94 -9.60 21.43 6.08
CA GLY A 94 -10.18 21.11 7.39
C GLY A 94 -9.22 20.51 8.43
N ALA A 95 -9.73 19.74 9.37
CA ALA A 95 -8.88 19.06 10.34
C ALA A 95 -8.13 17.89 9.68
N VAL A 96 -6.84 17.72 9.97
CA VAL A 96 -6.10 16.50 9.60
C VAL A 96 -6.41 15.43 10.64
N LEU A 97 -7.06 14.34 10.21
CA LEU A 97 -7.36 13.19 11.06
C LEU A 97 -6.10 12.34 11.30
N SER A 98 -5.31 12.16 10.24
CA SER A 98 -4.04 11.44 10.29
C SER A 98 -3.18 11.76 9.08
N ALA A 99 -1.89 11.44 9.18
CA ALA A 99 -0.94 11.44 8.09
C ALA A 99 -0.42 10.01 7.84
N SER A 100 -0.24 9.65 6.58
CA SER A 100 0.41 8.38 6.23
C SER A 100 1.88 8.37 6.62
N ALA A 101 2.49 7.20 6.61
CA ALA A 101 3.95 7.13 6.57
C ALA A 101 4.47 7.83 5.29
N PRO A 102 5.62 8.52 5.35
CA PRO A 102 6.28 9.03 4.16
C PRO A 102 6.74 7.90 3.23
N VAL A 103 6.68 8.15 1.93
CA VAL A 103 7.12 7.23 0.88
C VAL A 103 8.08 7.96 -0.04
N ASP A 104 9.23 7.34 -0.29
CA ASP A 104 10.21 7.81 -1.26
C ASP A 104 9.88 7.26 -2.65
N ILE A 105 9.84 8.15 -3.64
CA ILE A 105 9.79 7.79 -5.07
C ILE A 105 11.13 8.14 -5.72
N PRO A 106 11.69 7.25 -6.56
CA PRO A 106 12.97 7.47 -7.22
C PRO A 106 12.87 8.55 -8.31
N ASN A 107 14.01 9.07 -8.72
CA ASN A 107 14.10 9.98 -9.86
C ASN A 107 13.45 9.38 -11.12
N GLY A 108 12.59 10.16 -11.78
CA GLY A 108 11.88 9.76 -13.00
C GLY A 108 10.79 8.70 -12.79
N PHE A 109 10.37 8.48 -11.54
CA PHE A 109 9.24 7.63 -11.22
C PHE A 109 8.00 8.02 -12.04
N GLY A 110 7.25 7.06 -12.55
CA GLY A 110 6.00 7.35 -13.25
C GLY A 110 6.14 7.84 -14.69
N LEU A 111 7.36 8.15 -15.18
CA LEU A 111 7.57 8.68 -16.53
C LEU A 111 7.58 7.61 -17.62
N SER A 112 8.30 6.49 -17.41
CA SER A 112 8.39 5.39 -18.39
C SER A 112 7.31 4.32 -18.20
N THR A 113 6.80 4.20 -16.97
CA THR A 113 5.77 3.26 -16.56
C THR A 113 4.86 3.98 -15.58
N ASN A 114 3.53 3.79 -15.65
CA ASN A 114 2.60 4.43 -14.72
C ASN A 114 3.03 4.23 -13.26
N GLY A 115 3.22 5.33 -12.53
CA GLY A 115 3.77 5.32 -11.19
C GLY A 115 2.70 5.17 -10.12
N TYR A 116 2.31 3.94 -9.78
CA TYR A 116 1.33 3.71 -8.71
C TYR A 116 2.02 3.49 -7.36
N VAL A 117 1.58 4.22 -6.35
CA VAL A 117 2.16 4.15 -4.99
C VAL A 117 1.05 4.01 -3.95
N ASN A 118 1.26 3.17 -2.94
CA ASN A 118 0.38 3.05 -1.79
C ASN A 118 0.96 3.86 -0.62
N PHE A 119 0.13 4.68 0.00
CA PHE A 119 0.40 5.40 1.24
C PHE A 119 -0.38 4.72 2.36
N PHE A 120 0.33 4.07 3.27
CA PHE A 120 -0.28 3.37 4.41
C PHE A 120 -0.33 4.27 5.63
N PHE A 121 -1.46 4.24 6.33
CA PHE A 121 -1.54 4.80 7.68
C PHE A 121 -1.00 3.78 8.68
N THR A 122 -0.31 4.26 9.73
CA THR A 122 0.26 3.37 10.77
C THR A 122 -0.81 2.48 11.41
N ASN A 123 -2.01 3.02 11.60
CA ASN A 123 -3.21 2.30 11.99
C ASN A 123 -4.32 2.69 11.01
N ALA A 124 -5.28 1.80 10.76
CA ALA A 124 -6.47 2.15 10.00
C ALA A 124 -7.22 3.30 10.71
N ILE A 125 -7.61 4.31 9.95
CA ILE A 125 -8.20 5.53 10.49
C ILE A 125 -9.71 5.36 10.53
N PRO A 126 -10.36 5.43 11.71
CA PRO A 126 -11.80 5.30 11.79
C PRO A 126 -12.48 6.48 11.08
N VAL A 127 -13.42 6.15 10.21
CA VAL A 127 -14.26 7.10 9.48
C VAL A 127 -15.72 6.66 9.58
N THR A 128 -16.63 7.60 9.39
CA THR A 128 -18.06 7.27 9.31
C THR A 128 -18.42 7.04 7.86
N ALA A 129 -18.89 5.83 7.55
CA ALA A 129 -19.37 5.50 6.21
C ALA A 129 -20.47 6.49 5.76
N GLY A 130 -20.39 6.92 4.50
CA GLY A 130 -21.32 7.89 3.92
C GLY A 130 -21.00 9.36 4.23
N LEU A 131 -19.98 9.67 5.04
CA LEU A 131 -19.49 11.05 5.21
C LEU A 131 -18.34 11.36 4.24
N THR A 132 -18.23 12.62 3.85
CA THR A 132 -17.16 13.09 2.96
C THR A 132 -15.85 13.31 3.71
N TYR A 133 -14.77 12.72 3.19
CA TYR A 133 -13.39 12.93 3.62
C TYR A 133 -12.52 13.36 2.46
N PHE A 134 -11.29 13.80 2.73
CA PHE A 134 -10.38 14.32 1.71
C PHE A 134 -9.00 13.72 1.90
N PHE A 135 -8.37 13.27 0.81
CA PHE A 135 -6.94 13.02 0.82
C PHE A 135 -6.21 14.24 0.25
N GLN A 136 -5.09 14.61 0.86
CA GLN A 136 -4.22 15.70 0.42
C GLN A 136 -2.76 15.18 0.36
N PRO A 137 -2.17 14.98 -0.83
CA PRO A 137 -0.76 14.68 -0.93
C PRO A 137 0.11 15.91 -0.65
N ILE A 138 1.18 15.68 0.09
CA ILE A 138 2.21 16.66 0.40
C ILE A 138 3.55 16.08 -0.04
N VAL A 139 4.30 16.84 -0.84
CA VAL A 139 5.72 16.57 -1.05
C VAL A 139 6.48 17.18 0.12
N GLN A 140 7.12 16.34 0.91
CA GLN A 140 7.91 16.76 2.07
C GLN A 140 9.26 17.33 1.62
N ILE A 141 9.92 16.65 0.69
CA ILE A 141 11.21 17.05 0.12
C ILE A 141 11.40 16.43 -1.27
N GLY A 142 12.17 17.09 -2.12
CA GLY A 142 12.60 16.59 -3.42
C GLY A 142 11.96 17.31 -4.61
N ASP A 143 11.96 16.61 -5.74
CA ASP A 143 11.55 17.11 -7.04
C ASP A 143 10.03 17.42 -7.15
N PRO A 144 9.60 18.26 -8.11
CA PRO A 144 8.20 18.44 -8.46
C PRO A 144 7.52 17.12 -8.85
N VAL A 145 6.41 16.80 -8.18
CA VAL A 145 5.65 15.57 -8.44
C VAL A 145 4.28 15.91 -9.03
N GLN A 146 3.94 15.26 -10.13
CA GLN A 146 2.63 15.33 -10.75
C GLN A 146 1.69 14.30 -10.12
N LEU A 147 0.50 14.74 -9.69
CA LEU A 147 -0.62 13.88 -9.34
C LEU A 147 -1.45 13.59 -10.58
N GLY A 148 -1.58 12.32 -10.96
CA GLY A 148 -2.31 11.90 -12.15
C GLY A 148 -3.82 12.08 -12.01
N GLY A 149 -4.48 12.49 -13.10
CA GLY A 149 -5.91 12.69 -13.18
C GLY A 149 -6.46 12.52 -14.60
N HIS A 150 -7.78 12.59 -14.73
CA HIS A 150 -8.50 12.57 -16.01
C HIS A 150 -9.90 13.16 -15.87
N ASN A 151 -10.42 13.79 -16.92
CA ASN A 151 -11.79 14.33 -16.96
C ASN A 151 -12.87 13.29 -17.26
N GLY A 152 -12.46 12.06 -17.58
CA GLY A 152 -13.33 10.94 -17.92
C GLY A 152 -13.40 9.85 -16.85
N PHE A 153 -12.84 10.05 -15.65
CA PHE A 153 -13.02 9.09 -14.55
C PHE A 153 -14.44 9.14 -13.99
N GLY A 154 -15.03 10.32 -13.85
CA GLY A 154 -16.44 10.49 -13.49
C GLY A 154 -16.76 9.93 -12.10
N TYR A 155 -15.85 10.14 -11.14
CA TYR A 155 -16.00 9.61 -9.79
C TYR A 155 -17.15 10.30 -9.05
N ALA A 156 -18.23 9.56 -8.77
CA ALA A 156 -19.44 10.13 -8.18
C ALA A 156 -19.33 10.42 -6.67
N GLY A 157 -18.35 9.83 -5.98
CA GLY A 157 -18.21 9.91 -4.53
C GLY A 157 -17.53 11.17 -4.01
N GLY A 158 -17.11 12.08 -4.88
CA GLY A 158 -16.45 13.31 -4.49
C GLY A 158 -15.97 14.14 -5.69
N MET A 159 -15.06 15.09 -5.42
CA MET A 159 -14.53 16.04 -6.39
C MET A 159 -13.03 16.24 -6.17
N ALA A 160 -12.28 16.45 -7.24
CA ALA A 160 -10.91 16.92 -7.14
C ALA A 160 -10.84 18.41 -6.78
N TYR A 161 -9.76 18.79 -6.10
CA TYR A 161 -9.46 20.14 -5.67
C TYR A 161 -8.05 20.53 -6.10
N VAL A 162 -7.93 21.74 -6.66
CA VAL A 162 -6.66 22.38 -7.02
C VAL A 162 -6.71 23.82 -6.54
N LEU A 163 -5.64 24.29 -5.89
CA LEU A 163 -5.59 25.61 -5.25
C LEU A 163 -6.77 25.84 -4.27
N GLY A 164 -7.23 24.76 -3.64
CA GLY A 164 -8.36 24.76 -2.70
C GLY A 164 -9.75 24.91 -3.33
N ALA A 165 -9.85 25.04 -4.65
CA ALA A 165 -11.12 25.10 -5.35
C ALA A 165 -11.48 23.74 -5.97
N PRO A 166 -12.76 23.32 -5.95
CA PRO A 166 -13.19 22.13 -6.66
C PRO A 166 -13.00 22.33 -8.16
N ILE A 167 -12.49 21.31 -8.84
CA ILE A 167 -12.33 21.30 -10.29
C ILE A 167 -13.26 20.25 -10.92
N THR A 168 -13.88 20.62 -12.02
CA THR A 168 -14.72 19.73 -12.83
C THR A 168 -14.33 19.91 -14.30
N PRO A 169 -14.38 18.85 -15.13
CA PRO A 169 -14.83 17.49 -14.84
C PRO A 169 -13.72 16.53 -14.36
N ASN A 170 -12.56 17.07 -13.97
CA ASN A 170 -11.39 16.28 -13.63
C ASN A 170 -11.48 15.60 -12.26
N ASP A 171 -11.12 14.33 -12.21
CA ASP A 171 -10.81 13.59 -10.99
C ASP A 171 -9.35 13.15 -10.99
N PHE A 172 -8.76 13.00 -9.81
CA PHE A 172 -7.46 12.36 -9.65
C PHE A 172 -7.61 10.83 -9.68
N TRP A 173 -6.58 10.15 -10.17
CA TRP A 173 -6.51 8.70 -10.10
C TRP A 173 -6.21 8.32 -8.66
N PHE A 174 -7.15 7.65 -8.01
CA PHE A 174 -6.96 7.16 -6.65
C PHE A 174 -7.72 5.86 -6.40
N ARG A 175 -7.26 5.14 -5.38
CA ARG A 175 -8.00 4.09 -4.69
C ARG A 175 -7.77 4.20 -3.21
N GLU A 176 -8.73 3.84 -2.41
CA GLU A 176 -8.55 3.72 -0.96
C GLU A 176 -9.22 2.45 -0.45
N GLY A 177 -8.93 2.11 0.79
CA GLY A 177 -9.60 1.02 1.49
C GLY A 177 -8.70 0.46 2.59
N THR A 178 -8.80 -0.84 2.84
CA THR A 178 -8.11 -1.51 3.94
C THR A 178 -7.04 -2.48 3.45
N TYR A 179 -5.98 -2.63 4.25
CA TYR A 179 -4.91 -3.59 4.02
C TYR A 179 -4.80 -4.52 5.22
N ASN A 180 -5.28 -5.75 5.05
CA ASN A 180 -5.32 -6.73 6.13
C ASN A 180 -4.11 -7.65 6.01
N VAL A 181 -3.21 -7.61 7.00
CA VAL A 181 -2.13 -8.59 7.14
C VAL A 181 -2.68 -9.77 7.93
N PRO A 182 -2.77 -10.99 7.35
CA PRO A 182 -3.16 -12.16 8.11
C PRO A 182 -2.20 -12.38 9.28
N GLU A 183 -2.74 -12.57 10.48
CA GLU A 183 -1.91 -13.00 11.60
C GLU A 183 -1.24 -14.35 11.26
N PRO A 184 0.06 -14.54 11.58
CA PRO A 184 0.67 -15.84 11.43
C PRO A 184 -0.10 -16.86 12.27
N SER A 185 -0.48 -17.99 11.66
CA SER A 185 -1.20 -19.05 12.36
C SER A 185 -0.44 -19.50 13.60
N SER A 186 -0.94 -19.14 14.79
CA SER A 186 -0.39 -19.57 16.08
C SER A 186 -0.35 -21.11 16.19
N VAL A 187 -1.31 -21.80 15.56
CA VAL A 187 -1.33 -23.26 15.46
C VAL A 187 -0.12 -23.79 14.71
N SER A 188 0.26 -23.15 13.59
CA SER A 188 1.45 -23.54 12.82
C SER A 188 2.72 -23.33 13.63
N LEU A 189 2.82 -22.21 14.35
CA LEU A 189 3.95 -21.91 15.23
C LEU A 189 4.09 -22.96 16.34
N VAL A 190 2.96 -23.35 16.95
CA VAL A 190 2.89 -24.38 17.99
C VAL A 190 3.27 -25.75 17.45
N LEU A 191 2.77 -26.15 16.28
CA LEU A 191 3.10 -27.44 15.66
C LEU A 191 4.59 -27.53 15.28
N ILE A 192 5.18 -26.45 14.74
CA ILE A 192 6.61 -26.38 14.48
C ILE A 192 7.41 -26.47 15.78
N GLY A 193 6.98 -25.76 16.83
CA GLY A 193 7.59 -25.81 18.16
C GLY A 193 7.60 -27.24 18.73
N PHE A 194 6.47 -27.94 18.69
CA PHE A 194 6.38 -29.34 19.13
C PHE A 194 7.21 -30.28 18.25
N GLY A 195 7.19 -30.10 16.93
CA GLY A 195 8.01 -30.87 16.00
C GLY A 195 9.51 -30.75 16.31
N ALA A 196 10.00 -29.54 16.58
CA ALA A 196 11.39 -29.28 16.95
C ALA A 196 11.77 -29.93 18.30
N LEU A 197 10.88 -29.87 19.31
CA LEU A 197 11.10 -30.51 20.61
C LEU A 197 11.18 -32.04 20.51
N ILE A 198 10.28 -32.64 19.72
CA ILE A 198 10.28 -34.09 19.48
C ILE A 198 11.55 -34.51 18.70
N HIS A 199 11.94 -33.74 17.68
CA HIS A 199 13.17 -34.00 16.92
C HIS A 199 14.42 -33.93 17.81
N ARG A 200 14.51 -32.92 18.68
CA ARG A 200 15.60 -32.79 19.65
C ARG A 200 15.64 -33.97 20.61
N ARG A 201 14.51 -34.39 21.16
CA ARG A 201 14.44 -35.55 22.08
C ARG A 201 14.94 -36.85 21.45
N LYS A 202 14.65 -37.07 20.16
CA LYS A 202 15.10 -38.26 19.42
C LYS A 202 16.60 -38.29 19.09
N ARG A 203 17.33 -37.19 19.27
CA ARG A 203 18.80 -37.14 19.06
C ARG A 203 19.63 -37.50 20.30
N PHE A 204 19.02 -37.62 21.47
CA PHE A 204 19.71 -37.88 22.75
C PHE A 204 19.33 -39.22 23.39
N VAL A 205 18.62 -40.08 22.66
CA VAL A 205 18.36 -41.49 22.99
C VAL A 205 19.01 -42.34 21.91
#